data_AF-T1P954-F1
#
_entry.id   AF-T1P954-F1
#
_cell.length_a   1.000
_cell.length_b   1.000
_cell.length_c   1.000
_cell.angle_alpha   90.00
_cell.angle_beta   90.00
_cell.angle_gamma   90.00
#
_symmetry.space_group_name_H-M   'P 1'
#
loop_
_entity.id
_entity.type
_entity.pdbx_description
1 polymer ?
#
loop_
_entity_poly.entity_id
_entity_poly.type
_entity_poly.pdbx_seq_one_letter_code
_entity_poly.pdbx_strand_id
1 'polypeptide(L)'
;MRHVEGDIIRTRDCVLLKANEDNELPYVAKVAHLWENPEDGEMMMSLLWYYRPEHTEQGRQPSDSPDEVYASRHRDHNSVACIEDKCYVLTFSEYCRYRRRLRAAEEDIEDVNIVPKRPNYYSIRVVPENTNPELVMFCRRAYEFRTRRLLKMPNKQDYYVVNS
;
A
#
# COMPACT_ATOMS: atom_id res chain seq x y z
N MET A 1 12.78 -8.43 7.34
CA MET A 1 13.03 -8.23 8.78
C MET A 1 11.82 -8.67 9.60
N ARG A 2 11.98 -9.03 10.88
CA ARG A 2 10.86 -9.22 11.79
C ARG A 2 10.54 -7.89 12.46
N HIS A 3 9.33 -7.40 12.29
CA HIS A 3 8.82 -6.20 12.95
C HIS A 3 8.41 -6.51 14.38
N VAL A 4 8.31 -5.48 15.22
CA VAL A 4 8.08 -5.59 16.67
C VAL A 4 6.76 -6.30 16.99
N GLU A 5 5.75 -6.18 16.12
CA GLU A 5 4.45 -6.84 16.27
C GLU A 5 4.46 -8.32 15.86
N GLY A 6 5.62 -8.85 15.45
CA GLY A 6 5.81 -10.24 15.06
C GLY A 6 5.70 -10.49 13.55
N ASP A 7 5.27 -9.48 12.79
CA ASP A 7 5.15 -9.53 11.35
C ASP A 7 6.50 -9.61 10.64
N ILE A 8 6.55 -10.29 9.50
CA ILE A 8 7.75 -10.35 8.67
C ILE A 8 7.58 -9.41 7.47
N ILE A 9 8.32 -8.31 7.49
CA ILE A 9 8.40 -7.35 6.38
C ILE A 9 9.40 -7.86 5.33
N ARG A 10 8.94 -7.94 4.08
CA ARG A 10 9.72 -8.35 2.92
C ARG A 10 9.69 -7.29 1.84
N THR A 11 10.58 -7.44 0.85
CA THR A 11 10.51 -6.62 -0.36
C THR A 11 9.13 -6.74 -1.01
N ARG A 12 8.70 -5.62 -1.57
CA ARG A 12 7.40 -5.36 -2.17
C ARG A 12 6.20 -5.31 -1.19
N ASP A 13 6.39 -5.54 0.11
CA ASP A 13 5.33 -5.28 1.10
C ASP A 13 5.04 -3.77 1.19
N CYS A 14 3.82 -3.42 1.58
CA CYS A 14 3.49 -2.04 1.92
C CYS A 14 3.57 -1.86 3.44
N VAL A 15 4.00 -0.68 3.87
CA VAL A 15 4.21 -0.34 5.28
C VAL A 15 3.63 1.04 5.58
N LEU A 16 3.19 1.20 6.82
CA LEU A 16 2.92 2.48 7.44
C LEU A 16 4.21 3.00 8.08
N LEU A 17 4.50 4.27 7.83
CA LEU A 17 5.65 4.96 8.40
C LEU A 17 5.17 6.08 9.31
N LYS A 18 5.82 6.17 10.48
CA LYS A 18 5.54 7.20 11.47
C LYS A 18 5.61 8.59 10.85
N ALA A 19 4.59 9.40 11.08
CA ALA A 19 4.60 10.80 10.71
C ALA A 19 5.49 11.62 11.66
N ASN A 20 5.96 12.77 11.20
CA ASN A 20 6.83 13.62 12.03
C ASN A 20 6.06 14.31 13.16
N GLU A 21 4.77 14.58 12.95
CA GLU A 21 3.87 15.20 13.92
C GLU A 21 2.84 14.18 14.43
N ASP A 22 2.57 14.17 15.73
CA ASP A 22 1.69 13.17 16.39
C ASP A 22 0.23 13.18 15.88
N ASN A 23 -0.21 14.25 15.22
CA ASN A 23 -1.56 14.40 14.66
C ASN A 23 -1.64 14.19 13.14
N GLU A 24 -0.52 13.89 12.49
CA GLU A 24 -0.49 13.65 11.05
C GLU A 24 -0.77 12.17 10.75
N LEU A 25 -1.51 11.90 9.67
CA LEU A 25 -1.76 10.53 9.22
C LEU A 25 -0.44 9.84 8.86
N PRO A 26 -0.26 8.55 9.21
CA PRO A 26 0.95 7.82 8.86
C PRO A 26 1.11 7.74 7.35
N TYR A 27 2.35 7.83 6.91
CA TYR A 27 2.68 7.74 5.50
C TYR A 27 2.62 6.29 5.02
N VAL A 28 2.34 6.10 3.73
CA VAL A 28 2.20 4.78 3.12
C VAL A 28 3.30 4.60 2.08
N ALA A 29 4.02 3.49 2.14
CA ALA A 29 5.09 3.22 1.20
C ALA A 29 5.21 1.74 0.86
N LYS A 30 5.78 1.45 -0.31
CA LYS A 30 6.16 0.10 -0.73
C LYS A 30 7.65 -0.10 -0.57
N VAL A 31 8.04 -1.15 0.14
CA VAL A 31 9.43 -1.56 0.29
C VAL A 31 9.96 -2.06 -1.05
N ALA A 32 10.99 -1.43 -1.60
CA ALA A 32 11.65 -1.88 -2.82
C ALA A 32 12.86 -2.79 -2.50
N HIS A 33 13.66 -2.42 -1.51
CA HIS A 33 14.87 -3.12 -1.09
C HIS A 33 15.13 -2.93 0.40
N LEU A 34 15.87 -3.86 1.01
CA LEU A 34 16.28 -3.88 2.42
C LEU A 34 17.78 -4.19 2.48
N TRP A 35 18.56 -3.45 3.29
CA TRP A 35 20.00 -3.67 3.46
C TRP A 35 20.48 -3.16 4.83
N GLU A 36 21.67 -3.59 5.25
CA GLU A 36 22.38 -3.00 6.38
C GLU A 36 23.26 -1.86 5.89
N ASN A 37 23.15 -0.70 6.53
CA ASN A 37 24.02 0.44 6.29
C ASN A 37 25.47 0.04 6.64
N PRO A 38 26.42 0.10 5.71
CA PRO A 38 27.79 -0.35 5.96
C PRO A 38 28.55 0.49 7.00
N GLU A 39 28.10 1.71 7.30
CA GLU A 39 28.80 2.62 8.22
C GLU A 39 28.51 2.32 9.71
N ASP A 40 27.27 2.01 10.07
CA ASP A 40 26.82 1.83 11.45
C ASP A 40 26.06 0.51 11.71
N GLY A 41 25.78 -0.27 10.66
CA GLY A 41 25.02 -1.52 10.73
C GLY A 41 23.50 -1.32 10.85
N GLU A 42 22.98 -0.09 10.73
CA GLU A 42 21.55 0.16 10.82
C GLU A 42 20.81 -0.51 9.65
N MET A 43 19.67 -1.15 9.94
CA MET A 43 18.84 -1.74 8.90
C MET A 43 18.04 -0.65 8.18
N MET A 44 18.24 -0.56 6.87
CA MET A 44 17.67 0.46 6.00
C MET A 44 16.75 -0.15 4.95
N MET A 45 15.90 0.70 4.38
CA MET A 45 15.01 0.33 3.28
C MET A 45 14.91 1.44 2.23
N SER A 46 14.71 1.04 0.98
CA SER A 46 14.40 1.95 -0.13
C SER A 46 12.94 1.79 -0.46
N LEU A 47 12.25 2.89 -0.72
CA LEU A 47 10.80 2.93 -0.74
C LEU A 47 10.26 3.56 -2.02
N LEU A 48 9.01 3.25 -2.33
CA LEU A 48 8.17 4.00 -3.26
C LEU A 48 6.95 4.52 -2.51
N TRP A 49 6.74 5.83 -2.54
CA TRP A 49 5.67 6.47 -1.79
C TRP A 49 4.28 6.29 -2.41
N TYR A 50 3.29 6.10 -1.53
CA TYR A 50 1.89 6.34 -1.79
C TYR A 50 1.45 7.58 -1.00
N TYR A 51 0.80 8.53 -1.67
CA TYR A 51 0.29 9.73 -1.04
C TYR A 51 -1.17 9.53 -0.66
N ARG A 52 -1.52 9.83 0.59
CA ARG A 52 -2.93 10.03 0.95
C ARG A 52 -3.41 11.36 0.36
N PRO A 53 -4.71 11.53 0.06
CA PRO A 53 -5.24 12.80 -0.41
C PRO A 53 -4.86 13.98 0.50
N GLU A 54 -4.85 13.77 1.81
CA GLU A 54 -4.45 14.74 2.84
C GLU A 54 -3.00 15.20 2.71
N HIS A 55 -2.10 14.33 2.23
CA HIS A 55 -0.69 14.65 2.04
C HIS A 55 -0.42 15.34 0.69
N THR A 56 -1.45 15.59 -0.11
CA THR A 56 -1.34 16.35 -1.36
C THR A 56 -1.68 17.81 -1.14
N GLU A 57 -1.14 18.72 -1.97
CA GLU A 57 -1.45 20.15 -1.86
C GLU A 57 -2.94 20.48 -2.06
N GLN A 58 -3.62 19.65 -2.85
CA GLN A 58 -5.05 19.82 -3.11
C GLN A 58 -5.89 19.37 -1.92
N GLY A 59 -5.31 18.64 -0.97
CA GLY A 59 -6.03 17.98 0.11
C GLY A 59 -7.04 16.96 -0.40
N ARG A 60 -7.81 16.40 0.54
CA ARG A 60 -8.90 15.47 0.24
C ARG A 60 -10.02 16.16 -0.52
N GLN A 61 -10.41 15.58 -1.65
CA GLN A 61 -11.52 16.02 -2.47
C GLN A 61 -12.79 15.19 -2.18
N PRO A 62 -14.01 15.71 -2.43
CA PRO A 62 -15.26 14.98 -2.19
C PRO A 62 -15.40 13.65 -2.94
N SER A 63 -14.67 13.49 -4.05
CA SER A 63 -14.67 12.26 -4.86
C SER A 63 -13.71 11.17 -4.35
N ASP A 64 -12.86 11.51 -3.39
CA ASP A 64 -11.82 10.61 -2.87
C ASP A 64 -12.45 9.66 -1.86
N SER A 65 -12.15 8.37 -1.99
CA SER A 65 -12.60 7.41 -0.98
C SER A 65 -11.72 7.49 0.27
N PRO A 66 -12.24 7.18 1.47
CA PRO A 66 -11.46 7.19 2.71
C PRO A 66 -10.16 6.38 2.61
N ASP A 67 -10.24 5.17 2.04
CA ASP A 67 -9.12 4.22 1.94
C ASP A 67 -8.28 4.39 0.66
N GLU A 68 -8.46 5.49 -0.09
CA GLU A 68 -7.74 5.73 -1.33
C GLU A 68 -6.36 6.34 -1.07
N VAL A 69 -5.36 5.81 -1.77
CA VAL A 69 -4.00 6.37 -1.85
C VAL A 69 -3.55 6.50 -3.31
N TYR A 70 -2.58 7.38 -3.55
CA TYR A 70 -2.07 7.70 -4.88
C TYR A 70 -0.65 7.18 -5.05
N ALA A 71 -0.43 6.31 -6.04
CA ALA A 71 0.92 5.81 -6.34
C ALA A 71 1.83 6.94 -6.82
N SER A 72 3.05 7.02 -6.29
CA SER A 72 4.05 7.95 -6.79
C SER A 72 5.32 7.24 -7.23
N ARG A 73 6.06 7.89 -8.13
CA ARG A 73 7.43 7.49 -8.50
C ARG A 73 8.49 8.09 -7.56
N HIS A 74 8.04 8.73 -6.48
CA HIS A 74 8.92 9.28 -5.46
C HIS A 74 9.62 8.12 -4.74
N ARG A 75 10.95 8.09 -4.84
CA ARG A 75 11.83 7.13 -4.15
C ARG A 75 12.52 7.81 -3.00
N ASP A 76 12.73 7.05 -1.93
CA ASP A 76 13.43 7.52 -0.74
C ASP A 76 14.12 6.36 -0.01
N HIS A 77 14.98 6.69 0.95
CA HIS A 77 15.63 5.75 1.86
C HIS A 77 15.33 6.12 3.30
N ASN A 78 14.84 5.15 4.08
CA ASN A 78 14.51 5.35 5.49
C ASN A 78 15.08 4.21 6.34
N SER A 79 15.28 4.48 7.61
CA SER A 79 15.50 3.43 8.61
C SER A 79 14.25 2.56 8.71
N VAL A 80 14.44 1.25 8.87
CA VAL A 80 13.31 0.36 9.16
C VAL A 80 12.68 0.63 10.52
N ALA A 81 13.37 1.36 11.41
CA ALA A 81 12.83 1.79 12.70
C ALA A 81 11.65 2.76 12.56
N CYS A 82 11.47 3.37 11.38
CA CYS A 82 10.32 4.23 11.10
C CYS A 82 9.03 3.44 10.77
N ILE A 83 9.10 2.11 10.62
CA ILE A 83 7.94 1.27 10.32
C ILE A 83 7.05 1.15 11.56
N GLU A 84 5.82 1.63 11.44
CA GLU A 84 4.80 1.42 12.47
C GLU A 84 4.09 0.08 12.28
N ASP A 85 3.65 -0.24 11.07
CA ASP A 85 2.89 -1.46 10.78
C ASP A 85 3.02 -1.89 9.31
N LYS A 86 2.69 -3.13 9.01
CA LYS A 86 2.49 -3.65 7.66
C LYS A 86 1.08 -3.31 7.17
N CYS A 87 0.97 -2.84 5.94
CA CYS A 87 -0.32 -2.54 5.32
C CYS A 87 -0.43 -3.15 3.91
N TYR A 88 -1.60 -2.97 3.29
CA TYR A 88 -1.92 -3.55 1.99
C TYR A 88 -2.52 -2.48 1.08
N VAL A 89 -1.84 -2.18 -0.03
CA VAL A 89 -2.37 -1.31 -1.08
C VAL A 89 -2.77 -2.16 -2.27
N LEU A 90 -4.07 -2.28 -2.48
CA LEU A 90 -4.67 -3.09 -3.54
C LEU A 90 -4.91 -2.28 -4.82
N THR A 91 -5.01 -2.94 -5.96
CA THR A 91 -5.67 -2.32 -7.12
C THR A 91 -7.16 -2.11 -6.82
N PHE A 92 -7.80 -1.16 -7.49
CA PHE A 92 -9.24 -0.91 -7.28
C PHE A 92 -10.10 -2.17 -7.46
N SER A 93 -9.82 -2.99 -8.47
CA SER A 93 -10.55 -4.25 -8.70
C SER A 93 -10.30 -5.31 -7.62
N GLU A 94 -9.12 -5.36 -7.03
CA GLU A 94 -8.84 -6.22 -5.87
C GLU A 94 -9.57 -5.73 -4.63
N TYR A 95 -9.53 -4.42 -4.38
CA TYR A 95 -10.22 -3.81 -3.26
C TYR A 95 -11.74 -3.99 -3.34
N CYS A 96 -12.37 -3.83 -4.51
CA CYS A 96 -13.79 -4.13 -4.68
C CYS A 96 -14.13 -5.59 -4.35
N ARG A 97 -13.28 -6.55 -4.72
CA ARG A 97 -13.45 -7.97 -4.38
C ARG A 97 -13.26 -8.20 -2.87
N TYR A 98 -12.28 -7.55 -2.26
CA TYR A 98 -12.05 -7.57 -0.82
C TYR A 98 -13.26 -7.05 -0.03
N ARG A 99 -13.77 -5.85 -0.39
CA ARG A 99 -14.95 -5.26 0.26
C ARG A 99 -16.22 -6.10 0.07
N ARG A 100 -16.38 -6.75 -1.08
CA ARG A 100 -17.50 -7.70 -1.29
C ARG A 100 -17.41 -8.88 -0.32
N ARG A 101 -16.22 -9.43 -0.12
CA ARG A 101 -16.01 -10.56 0.82
C ARG A 101 -16.27 -10.17 2.27
N LEU A 102 -15.80 -9.00 2.69
CA LEU A 102 -16.08 -8.50 4.04
C LEU A 102 -17.59 -8.40 4.31
N ARG A 103 -18.34 -7.79 3.38
CA ARG A 103 -19.81 -7.70 3.50
C ARG A 103 -20.49 -9.07 3.52
N ALA A 104 -20.05 -9.99 2.66
CA ALA A 104 -20.60 -11.34 2.62
C ALA A 104 -20.34 -12.08 3.95
N ALA A 105 -19.15 -11.92 4.55
CA ALA A 105 -18.83 -12.49 5.85
C ALA A 105 -19.65 -11.88 7.00
N GLU A 106 -19.91 -10.57 6.95
CA GLU A 106 -20.81 -9.90 7.92
C GLU A 106 -22.26 -10.39 7.82
N GLU A 107 -22.70 -10.78 6.62
CA GLU A 107 -24.06 -11.25 6.33
C GLU A 107 -24.21 -12.80 6.36
N ASP A 108 -23.15 -13.54 6.70
CA ASP A 108 -23.07 -15.02 6.64
C ASP A 108 -23.47 -15.60 5.26
N ILE A 109 -23.11 -14.89 4.21
CA ILE A 109 -23.35 -15.28 2.81
C ILE A 109 -22.09 -15.93 2.24
N GLU A 110 -22.25 -17.10 1.61
CA GLU A 110 -21.14 -17.73 0.88
C GLU A 110 -20.62 -16.84 -0.26
N ASP A 111 -19.30 -16.57 -0.30
CA ASP A 111 -18.65 -15.86 -1.41
C ASP A 111 -18.57 -16.75 -2.66
N VAL A 112 -19.66 -16.80 -3.44
CA VAL A 112 -19.70 -17.53 -4.70
C VAL A 112 -18.87 -16.80 -5.77
N ASN A 113 -17.66 -17.26 -6.01
CA ASN A 113 -16.83 -16.79 -7.12
C ASN A 113 -17.25 -17.48 -8.42
N ILE A 114 -18.12 -16.81 -9.20
CA ILE A 114 -18.60 -17.31 -10.51
C ILE A 114 -17.44 -17.41 -11.53
N VAL A 115 -16.38 -16.61 -11.34
CA VAL A 115 -15.21 -16.60 -12.23
C VAL A 115 -14.13 -17.53 -11.67
N PRO A 116 -13.61 -18.50 -12.46
CA PRO A 116 -12.51 -19.36 -12.04
C PRO A 116 -11.30 -18.54 -11.58
N LYS A 117 -10.76 -18.88 -10.41
CA LYS A 117 -9.52 -18.26 -9.91
C LYS A 117 -8.40 -18.57 -10.91
N ARG A 118 -7.90 -17.55 -11.61
CA ARG A 118 -6.74 -17.72 -12.48
C ARG A 118 -5.54 -18.15 -11.64
N PRO A 119 -4.70 -19.10 -12.10
CA PRO A 119 -3.45 -19.39 -11.43
C PRO A 119 -2.63 -18.10 -11.35
N ASN A 120 -2.32 -17.67 -10.13
CA ASN A 120 -1.57 -16.44 -9.87
C ASN A 120 -0.10 -16.64 -10.32
N TYR A 121 0.21 -16.30 -11.57
CA TYR A 121 1.59 -16.29 -12.09
C TYR A 121 2.44 -15.15 -11.50
N TYR A 122 1.79 -14.16 -10.88
CA TYR A 122 2.42 -13.14 -10.06
C TYR A 122 1.84 -13.31 -8.66
N SER A 123 2.70 -13.40 -7.65
CA SER A 123 2.29 -13.49 -6.25
C SER A 123 1.52 -12.23 -5.86
N ILE A 124 0.22 -12.19 -6.16
CA ILE A 124 -0.70 -11.26 -5.52
C ILE A 124 -0.66 -11.68 -4.05
N ARG A 125 0.03 -10.88 -3.22
CA ARG A 125 -0.04 -11.02 -1.77
C ARG A 125 -1.50 -10.84 -1.40
N VAL A 126 -2.14 -11.96 -1.11
CA VAL A 126 -3.51 -12.01 -0.62
C VAL A 126 -3.51 -11.34 0.75
N VAL A 127 -4.45 -10.43 0.98
CA VAL A 127 -4.67 -9.85 2.31
C VAL A 127 -5.09 -10.99 3.25
N PRO A 128 -4.37 -11.24 4.35
CA PRO A 128 -4.77 -12.22 5.35
C PRO A 128 -6.19 -11.97 5.86
N GLU A 129 -6.94 -13.03 6.16
CA GLU A 129 -8.35 -12.93 6.58
C GLU A 129 -8.53 -12.14 7.89
N ASN A 130 -7.54 -12.19 8.77
CA ASN A 130 -7.57 -11.52 10.08
C ASN A 130 -6.92 -10.12 10.05
N THR A 131 -6.64 -9.56 8.88
CA THR A 131 -6.07 -8.21 8.78
C THR A 131 -7.11 -7.16 9.16
N ASN A 132 -6.72 -6.21 10.03
CA ASN A 132 -7.55 -5.06 10.35
C ASN A 132 -7.91 -4.29 9.04
N PRO A 133 -9.20 -4.08 8.73
CA PRO A 133 -9.61 -3.37 7.51
C PRO A 133 -8.99 -1.99 7.32
N GLU A 134 -8.61 -1.28 8.39
CA GLU A 134 -7.95 0.03 8.32
C GLU A 134 -6.53 -0.03 7.71
N LEU A 135 -5.89 -1.21 7.73
CA LEU A 135 -4.61 -1.45 7.08
C LEU A 135 -4.73 -1.77 5.59
N VAL A 136 -5.96 -1.84 5.06
CA VAL A 136 -6.23 -2.21 3.66
C VAL A 136 -6.73 -1.00 2.88
N MET A 137 -5.84 -0.46 2.05
CA MET A 137 -6.07 0.68 1.18
C MET A 137 -6.12 0.26 -0.28
N PHE A 138 -6.45 1.19 -1.18
CA PHE A 138 -6.42 0.95 -2.61
C PHE A 138 -5.87 2.12 -3.41
N CYS A 139 -5.38 1.80 -4.61
CA CYS A 139 -4.84 2.77 -5.54
C CYS A 139 -5.48 2.63 -6.93
N ARG A 140 -5.96 3.76 -7.48
CA ARG A 140 -6.46 3.90 -8.87
C ARG A 140 -5.96 5.15 -9.60
N ARG A 141 -5.20 5.99 -8.91
CA ARG A 141 -4.61 7.24 -9.42
C ARG A 141 -3.13 7.29 -9.07
N ALA A 142 -2.38 8.05 -9.85
CA ALA A 142 -0.98 8.33 -9.54
C ALA A 142 -0.82 9.81 -9.17
N TYR A 143 0.17 10.11 -8.34
CA TYR A 143 0.53 11.46 -7.94
C TYR A 143 1.97 11.78 -8.36
N GLU A 144 2.12 12.82 -9.19
CA GLU A 144 3.41 13.33 -9.61
C GLU A 144 3.92 14.35 -8.59
N PHE A 145 4.79 13.90 -7.68
CA PHE A 145 5.25 14.71 -6.55
C PHE A 145 6.02 15.98 -6.95
N ARG A 146 6.68 15.98 -8.12
CA ARG A 146 7.45 17.14 -8.61
C ARG A 146 6.56 18.26 -9.13
N THR A 147 5.48 17.91 -9.82
CA THR A 147 4.56 18.88 -10.44
C THR A 147 3.30 19.10 -9.59
N ARG A 148 3.14 18.32 -8.50
CA ARG A 148 2.00 18.35 -7.57
C ARG A 148 0.66 18.08 -8.26
N ARG A 149 0.67 17.15 -9.23
CA ARG A 149 -0.51 16.81 -10.05
C ARG A 149 -0.96 15.38 -9.87
N LEU A 150 -2.28 15.21 -9.89
CA LEU A 150 -2.91 13.89 -10.02
C LEU A 150 -2.95 13.46 -11.48
N LEU A 151 -2.54 12.23 -11.71
CA LEU A 151 -2.55 11.56 -13.00
C LEU A 151 -3.55 10.40 -12.95
N LYS A 152 -4.24 10.15 -14.06
CA LYS A 152 -4.91 8.86 -14.24
C LYS A 152 -3.83 7.79 -14.33
N MET A 153 -4.03 6.66 -13.65
CA MET A 153 -3.10 5.53 -13.77
C MET A 153 -2.98 5.15 -15.25
N PRO A 154 -1.77 5.05 -15.80
CA PRO A 154 -1.61 4.56 -17.16
C PRO A 154 -1.95 3.05 -17.21
N ASN A 155 -2.15 2.53 -18.42
CA ASN A 155 -2.78 1.23 -18.69
C ASN A 155 -2.19 0.05 -17.88
N LYS A 156 -2.93 -1.07 -17.80
CA LYS A 156 -2.54 -2.31 -17.09
C LYS A 156 -1.08 -2.76 -17.25
N GLN A 157 -0.41 -2.39 -18.35
CA GLN A 157 1.01 -2.66 -18.60
C GLN A 157 1.96 -1.96 -17.60
N ASP A 158 1.63 -0.77 -17.11
CA ASP A 158 2.50 0.00 -16.21
C ASP A 158 2.43 -0.47 -14.76
N TYR A 159 1.39 -1.24 -14.41
CA TYR A 159 1.31 -1.94 -13.13
C TYR A 159 2.47 -2.93 -12.96
N TYR A 160 3.01 -3.47 -14.05
CA TYR A 160 4.19 -4.35 -13.97
C TYR A 160 5.42 -3.56 -13.56
N VAL A 161 5.60 -2.32 -14.02
CA VAL A 161 6.79 -1.52 -13.69
C VAL A 161 6.82 -1.09 -12.21
N VAL A 162 5.65 -0.92 -11.58
CA VAL A 162 5.54 -0.62 -10.14
C VAL A 162 5.58 -1.91 -9.28
N ASN A 163 5.33 -3.07 -9.88
CA ASN A 163 5.32 -4.37 -9.19
C ASN A 163 6.53 -5.27 -9.46
N SER A 164 7.41 -4.88 -10.39
CA SER A 164 8.68 -5.55 -10.69
C SER A 164 9.69 -5.28 -9.58
#